data_AF-A0A2G2VS44-F1
#
_entry.id   AF-A0A2G2VS44-F1
#
_cell.length_a   1.000
_cell.length_b   1.000
_cell.length_c   1.000
_cell.angle_alpha   90.00
_cell.angle_beta   90.00
_cell.angle_gamma   90.00
#
_symmetry.space_group_name_H-M   'P 1'
#
loop_
_entity.id
_entity.type
_entity.pdbx_description
1 polymer ?
#
loop_
_entity_poly.entity_id
_entity_poly.type
_entity_poly.pdbx_seq_one_letter_code
_entity_poly.pdbx_strand_id
1 'polypeptide(L)'
;MNTFPCQNESCSGPNGDRFAVSMNNISFVLAHIDILGAYYKNIKGLYRDEFPSFLQFNFNFIGDSLPVELQRPDQRTQVHVLEYGTNIEIVLQGSSLLGGIDHPIHLHGYSFYVVGLGLGNFDKDKDPFQYNLVDSPLQSTITIVRNGWATIRFETGAFYFSQHHCLTVAHSQHNFSHKHTMHSLTI
;
A
#
# COMPACT_ATOMS: atom_id res chain seq x y z
N MET A 1 4.44 2.87 9.75
CA MET A 1 3.82 4.21 9.74
C MET A 1 4.85 5.27 9.39
N ASN A 2 4.44 6.42 8.86
CA ASN A 2 5.37 7.51 8.49
C ASN A 2 5.04 8.82 9.21
N THR A 3 5.91 9.81 9.06
CA THR A 3 5.72 11.20 9.50
C THR A 3 6.17 12.21 8.45
N PHE A 4 5.58 13.40 8.50
CA PHE A 4 6.06 14.59 7.80
C PHE A 4 6.21 15.75 8.78
N PRO A 5 7.15 16.69 8.54
CA PRO A 5 7.24 17.92 9.32
C PRO A 5 5.90 18.66 9.38
N CYS A 6 5.62 19.23 10.55
CA CYS A 6 4.49 20.13 10.78
C CYS A 6 5.02 21.53 11.11
N GLN A 7 4.31 22.58 10.68
CA GLN A 7 4.75 23.94 10.98
C GLN A 7 4.65 24.19 12.49
N ASN A 8 5.70 24.80 13.05
CA ASN A 8 5.78 25.21 14.46
C ASN A 8 5.47 24.09 15.47
N GLU A 9 5.76 22.83 15.13
CA GLU A 9 5.49 21.66 15.99
C GLU A 9 4.03 21.58 16.45
N SER A 10 3.09 22.14 15.68
CA SER A 10 1.68 22.24 16.08
C SER A 10 0.95 20.90 16.05
N CYS A 11 1.63 19.82 15.69
CA CYS A 11 1.05 18.50 15.50
C CYS A 11 1.42 17.56 16.66
N SER A 12 0.53 16.61 16.96
CA SER A 12 0.70 15.67 18.09
C SER A 12 1.46 14.39 17.73
N GLY A 13 2.09 14.32 16.56
CA GLY A 13 2.88 13.16 16.18
C GLY A 13 4.27 13.15 16.82
N PRO A 14 5.06 12.09 16.58
CA PRO A 14 6.42 11.99 17.09
C PRO A 14 7.24 13.23 16.70
N ASN A 15 8.01 13.80 17.64
CA ASN A 15 8.82 14.99 17.42
C ASN A 15 8.05 16.22 16.91
N GLY A 16 6.75 16.33 17.22
CA GLY A 16 5.91 17.44 16.74
C GLY A 16 5.52 17.33 15.26
N ASP A 17 5.83 16.21 14.61
CA ASP A 17 5.49 15.94 13.21
C ASP A 17 4.00 15.59 13.06
N ARG A 18 3.49 15.61 11.83
CA ARG A 18 2.20 15.01 11.48
C ARG A 18 2.40 13.58 11.01
N PHE A 19 1.48 12.69 11.38
CA PHE A 19 1.47 11.33 10.84
C PHE A 19 1.20 11.34 9.33
N ALA A 20 1.87 10.42 8.64
CA ALA A 20 1.81 10.22 7.20
C ALA A 20 1.73 8.73 6.87
N VAL A 21 1.34 8.45 5.63
CA VAL A 21 1.13 7.10 5.11
C VAL A 21 1.88 6.90 3.81
N SER A 22 2.39 5.71 3.55
CA SER A 22 2.97 5.39 2.24
C SER A 22 2.77 3.93 1.86
N MET A 23 2.73 3.67 0.56
CA MET A 23 2.94 2.34 0.01
C MET A 23 4.27 2.34 -0.74
N ASN A 24 5.14 1.37 -0.49
CA ASN A 24 6.47 1.31 -1.10
C ASN A 24 7.30 2.60 -0.93
N ASN A 25 7.22 3.21 0.26
CA ASN A 25 7.87 4.48 0.60
C ASN A 25 7.40 5.69 -0.23
N ILE A 26 6.24 5.59 -0.88
CA ILE A 26 5.57 6.69 -1.58
C ILE A 26 4.26 7.04 -0.87
N SER A 27 4.17 8.26 -0.37
CA SER A 27 2.95 8.86 0.16
C SER A 27 2.16 9.47 -0.99
N PHE A 28 0.97 8.94 -1.24
CA PHE A 28 0.14 9.37 -2.36
C PHE A 28 -0.36 10.80 -2.14
N VAL A 29 -0.18 11.66 -3.14
CA VAL A 29 -0.70 13.03 -3.13
C VAL A 29 -1.88 13.12 -4.09
N LEU A 30 -3.00 13.64 -3.60
CA LEU A 30 -4.17 13.89 -4.43
C LEU A 30 -3.85 14.95 -5.48
N ALA A 31 -4.10 14.61 -6.74
CA ALA A 31 -4.06 15.55 -7.83
C ALA A 31 -5.29 16.47 -7.80
N HIS A 32 -5.16 17.66 -8.40
CA HIS A 32 -6.24 18.64 -8.53
C HIS A 32 -7.26 18.27 -9.61
N ILE A 33 -6.92 17.31 -10.47
CA ILE A 33 -7.81 16.66 -11.44
C ILE A 33 -7.84 15.17 -11.10
N ASP A 34 -8.98 14.52 -11.26
CA ASP A 34 -9.08 13.08 -11.03
C ASP A 34 -8.23 12.30 -12.04
N ILE A 35 -7.54 11.26 -11.57
CA ILE A 35 -6.59 10.49 -12.40
C ILE A 35 -7.30 9.86 -13.60
N LEU A 36 -8.54 9.40 -13.43
CA LEU A 36 -9.33 8.81 -14.50
C LEU A 36 -9.58 9.83 -15.62
N GLY A 37 -10.03 11.02 -15.28
CA GLY A 37 -10.26 12.13 -16.20
C GLY A 37 -8.98 12.57 -16.89
N ALA A 38 -7.85 12.60 -16.17
CA ALA A 38 -6.55 12.89 -16.74
C ALA A 38 -6.08 11.82 -17.74
N TYR A 39 -6.29 10.55 -17.42
CA TYR A 39 -6.02 9.42 -18.31
C TYR A 39 -6.83 9.53 -19.61
N TYR A 40 -8.16 9.69 -19.51
CA TYR A 40 -9.05 9.80 -20.68
C TYR A 40 -8.74 11.01 -21.56
N LYS A 41 -8.32 12.13 -20.96
CA LYS A 41 -7.99 13.37 -21.67
C LYS A 41 -6.51 13.46 -22.07
N ASN A 42 -5.71 12.44 -21.78
CA ASN A 42 -4.27 12.42 -22.04
C ASN A 42 -3.53 13.64 -21.47
N ILE A 43 -3.89 14.05 -20.25
CA ILE A 43 -3.26 15.18 -19.55
C ILE A 43 -1.91 14.72 -18.98
N LYS A 44 -0.83 15.27 -19.52
CA LYS A 44 0.54 14.93 -19.10
C LYS A 44 0.93 15.64 -17.81
N GLY A 45 1.78 15.00 -17.02
CA GLY A 45 2.42 15.60 -15.83
C GLY A 45 1.60 15.59 -14.54
N LEU A 46 0.36 15.08 -14.58
CA LEU A 46 -0.50 14.99 -13.39
C LEU A 46 -0.17 13.81 -12.49
N TYR A 47 0.14 12.66 -13.08
CA TYR A 47 0.58 11.45 -12.40
C TYR A 47 1.73 10.81 -13.19
N ARG A 48 2.43 9.86 -12.56
CA ARG A 48 3.43 9.02 -13.23
C ARG A 48 3.02 7.55 -13.13
N ASP A 49 3.25 6.77 -14.18
CA ASP A 49 3.01 5.33 -14.28
C ASP A 49 4.20 4.49 -13.75
N GLU A 50 5.01 5.09 -12.88
CA GLU A 50 6.25 4.53 -12.34
C GLU A 50 6.09 3.98 -10.91
N PHE A 51 4.86 3.65 -10.47
CA PHE A 51 4.69 3.06 -9.15
C PHE A 51 5.43 1.71 -9.09
N PRO A 52 6.35 1.52 -8.13
CA PRO A 52 7.24 0.38 -8.15
C PRO A 52 6.52 -0.90 -7.71
N SER A 53 6.65 -1.97 -8.50
CA SER A 53 6.15 -3.32 -8.16
C SER A 53 6.92 -3.98 -7.02
N PHE A 54 8.17 -3.56 -6.81
CA PHE A 54 9.07 -4.09 -5.78
C PHE A 54 9.68 -2.94 -5.00
N LEU A 55 10.01 -3.19 -3.74
CA LEU A 55 10.76 -2.22 -2.96
C LEU A 55 12.15 -2.03 -3.53
N GLN A 56 12.59 -0.77 -3.57
CA GLN A 56 13.95 -0.42 -3.99
C GLN A 56 15.02 -0.90 -2.99
N PHE A 57 14.63 -1.20 -1.75
CA PHE A 57 15.52 -1.70 -0.70
C PHE A 57 14.83 -2.81 0.09
N ASN A 58 15.43 -4.00 0.12
CA ASN A 58 15.00 -5.10 0.98
C ASN A 58 15.62 -4.91 2.37
N PHE A 59 14.79 -4.84 3.40
CA PHE A 59 15.20 -4.77 4.79
C PHE A 59 14.25 -5.61 5.65
N ASN A 60 14.61 -5.83 6.91
CA ASN A 60 13.72 -6.50 7.86
C ASN A 60 12.57 -5.57 8.24
N PHE A 61 11.40 -5.71 7.61
CA PHE A 61 10.22 -4.82 7.80
C PHE A 61 9.67 -4.81 9.23
N ILE A 62 10.02 -5.83 10.02
CA ILE A 62 9.51 -6.04 11.37
C ILE A 62 10.60 -5.87 12.44
N GLY A 63 11.76 -5.33 12.09
CA GLY A 63 12.85 -5.11 13.04
C GLY A 63 12.47 -4.15 14.18
N ASP A 64 13.12 -4.30 15.33
CA ASP A 64 12.88 -3.43 16.51
C ASP A 64 13.33 -1.99 16.27
N SER A 65 14.37 -1.81 15.44
CA SER A 65 14.94 -0.51 15.07
C SER A 65 15.05 -0.41 13.54
N LEU A 66 14.09 0.29 12.94
CA LEU A 66 14.09 0.58 11.51
C LEU A 66 14.79 1.92 11.21
N PRO A 67 15.44 2.05 10.04
CA PRO A 67 16.06 3.31 9.62
C PRO A 67 15.10 4.50 9.72
N VAL A 68 15.58 5.62 10.27
CA VAL A 68 14.78 6.83 10.48
C VAL A 68 14.35 7.45 9.14
N GLU A 69 15.14 7.24 8.09
CA GLU A 69 14.88 7.68 6.73
C GLU A 69 13.57 7.10 6.20
N LEU A 70 13.23 5.87 6.58
CA LEU A 70 11.96 5.23 6.20
C LEU A 70 10.76 5.90 6.85
N GLN A 71 10.94 6.66 7.93
CA GLN A 71 9.85 7.43 8.53
C GLN A 71 9.37 8.54 7.60
N ARG A 72 10.21 9.00 6.66
CA ARG A 72 9.88 10.10 5.73
C ARG A 72 9.81 9.60 4.28
N PRO A 73 8.62 9.21 3.81
CA PRO A 73 8.41 8.73 2.46
C PRO A 73 8.40 9.89 1.46
N ASP A 74 8.64 9.58 0.18
CA ASP A 74 8.48 10.55 -0.89
C ASP A 74 7.01 10.88 -1.11
N GLN A 75 6.68 12.15 -1.36
CA GLN A 75 5.32 12.56 -1.75
C GLN A 75 5.20 12.56 -3.28
N ARG A 76 4.41 11.64 -3.84
CA ARG A 76 4.21 11.54 -5.31
C ARG A 76 2.79 11.10 -5.65
N THR A 77 2.32 11.46 -6.84
CA THR A 77 1.11 10.90 -7.45
C THR A 77 1.54 9.84 -8.47
N GLN A 78 1.66 8.60 -8.01
CA GLN A 78 2.07 7.47 -8.84
C GLN A 78 0.95 6.46 -8.98
N VAL A 79 0.89 5.84 -10.15
CA VAL A 79 -0.06 4.77 -10.50
C VAL A 79 0.71 3.57 -11.01
N HIS A 80 0.08 2.40 -10.90
CA HIS A 80 0.54 1.19 -11.54
C HIS A 80 -0.45 0.85 -12.68
N VAL A 81 0.03 0.88 -13.92
CA VAL A 81 -0.81 0.58 -15.10
C VAL A 81 -0.70 -0.91 -15.38
N LEU A 82 -1.84 -1.59 -15.39
CA LEU A 82 -1.93 -3.03 -15.61
C LEU A 82 -2.66 -3.32 -16.92
N GLU A 83 -2.18 -4.33 -17.64
CA GLU A 83 -2.83 -4.79 -18.87
C GLU A 83 -4.10 -5.58 -18.54
N TYR A 84 -5.14 -5.45 -19.37
CA TYR A 84 -6.39 -6.20 -19.25
C TYR A 84 -6.19 -7.73 -19.34
N GLY A 85 -6.94 -8.50 -18.55
CA GLY A 85 -6.85 -9.97 -18.51
C GLY A 85 -5.58 -10.53 -17.86
N THR A 86 -4.78 -9.68 -17.21
CA THR A 86 -3.57 -10.09 -16.48
C THR A 86 -3.95 -10.68 -15.12
N ASN A 87 -3.35 -11.84 -14.80
CA ASN A 87 -3.41 -12.39 -13.44
C ASN A 87 -2.35 -11.70 -12.57
N ILE A 88 -2.80 -11.10 -11.47
CA ILE A 88 -1.97 -10.32 -10.57
C ILE A 88 -1.90 -11.01 -9.21
N GLU A 89 -0.69 -11.12 -8.67
CA GLU A 89 -0.46 -11.40 -7.26
C GLU A 89 0.06 -10.14 -6.57
N ILE A 90 -0.53 -9.78 -5.44
CA ILE A 90 -0.03 -8.72 -4.57
C ILE A 90 0.27 -9.31 -3.19
N VAL A 91 1.52 -9.18 -2.75
CA VAL A 91 1.93 -9.43 -1.37
C VAL A 91 1.96 -8.11 -0.63
N LEU A 92 1.09 -7.95 0.36
CA LEU A 92 1.02 -6.79 1.23
C LEU A 92 1.77 -7.10 2.53
N GLN A 93 2.85 -6.37 2.79
CA GLN A 93 3.70 -6.52 3.97
C GLN A 93 3.46 -5.37 4.96
N GLY A 94 3.06 -5.73 6.17
CA GLY A 94 3.00 -4.83 7.32
C GLY A 94 4.39 -4.60 7.91
N SER A 95 4.61 -3.40 8.46
CA SER A 95 5.88 -3.02 9.09
C SER A 95 5.72 -2.67 10.57
N SER A 96 6.82 -2.77 11.32
CA SER A 96 6.92 -2.29 12.70
C SER A 96 7.20 -0.78 12.80
N LEU A 97 7.35 -0.09 11.66
CA LEU A 97 7.80 1.30 11.60
C LEU A 97 6.88 2.23 12.39
N LEU A 98 7.47 3.01 13.31
CA LEU A 98 6.77 3.88 14.25
C LEU A 98 5.67 3.14 15.05
N GLY A 99 5.98 1.94 15.51
CA GLY A 99 5.11 1.17 16.39
C GLY A 99 4.13 0.23 15.69
N GLY A 100 3.90 0.36 14.37
CA GLY A 100 3.08 -0.52 13.53
C GLY A 100 1.61 -0.67 13.98
N ILE A 101 0.66 -0.84 13.06
CA ILE A 101 -0.71 -1.25 13.38
C ILE A 101 -1.25 -2.17 12.28
N ASP A 102 -2.44 -2.72 12.53
CA ASP A 102 -3.19 -3.47 11.54
C ASP A 102 -3.82 -2.52 10.49
N HIS A 103 -3.86 -2.98 9.24
CA HIS A 103 -4.28 -2.20 8.07
C HIS A 103 -5.32 -2.94 7.23
N PRO A 104 -6.61 -2.62 7.35
CA PRO A 104 -7.63 -3.10 6.42
C PRO A 104 -7.46 -2.42 5.05
N ILE A 105 -6.98 -3.15 4.06
CA ILE A 105 -6.78 -2.68 2.68
C ILE A 105 -7.95 -3.09 1.82
N HIS A 106 -8.53 -2.10 1.16
CA HIS A 106 -9.62 -2.26 0.21
C HIS A 106 -9.15 -1.98 -1.22
N LEU A 107 -9.62 -2.81 -2.15
CA LEU A 107 -9.39 -2.65 -3.58
C LEU A 107 -10.68 -2.23 -4.28
N HIS A 108 -10.74 -0.99 -4.78
CA HIS A 108 -11.90 -0.53 -5.54
C HIS A 108 -12.02 -1.29 -6.87
N GLY A 109 -13.23 -1.67 -7.26
CA GLY A 109 -13.49 -2.29 -8.56
C GLY A 109 -13.05 -3.75 -8.71
N TYR A 110 -12.51 -4.35 -7.66
CA TYR A 110 -12.08 -5.75 -7.66
C TYR A 110 -12.50 -6.48 -6.39
N SER A 111 -12.85 -7.75 -6.55
CA SER A 111 -12.67 -8.74 -5.50
C SER A 111 -11.42 -9.56 -5.83
N PHE A 112 -10.77 -10.07 -4.80
CA PHE A 112 -9.54 -10.84 -4.88
C PHE A 112 -9.61 -12.07 -3.97
N TYR A 113 -8.87 -13.10 -4.34
CA TYR A 113 -8.68 -14.28 -3.53
C TYR A 113 -7.56 -14.05 -2.53
N VAL A 114 -7.83 -14.28 -1.25
CA VAL A 114 -6.77 -14.25 -0.22
C VAL A 114 -6.12 -15.63 -0.18
N VAL A 115 -4.96 -15.76 -0.81
CA VAL A 115 -4.28 -17.06 -0.99
C VAL A 115 -3.29 -17.37 0.12
N GLY A 116 -2.82 -16.36 0.86
CA GLY A 116 -1.88 -16.58 1.96
C GLY A 116 -1.93 -15.48 3.01
N LEU A 117 -1.64 -15.85 4.25
CA LEU A 117 -1.47 -14.97 5.40
C LEU A 117 -0.31 -15.50 6.23
N GLY A 118 0.47 -14.60 6.81
CA GLY A 118 1.55 -14.99 7.70
C GLY A 118 1.99 -13.87 8.63
N LEU A 119 2.74 -14.27 9.65
CA LEU A 119 3.49 -13.35 10.50
C LEU A 119 4.95 -13.32 10.04
N GLY A 120 5.65 -12.23 10.35
CA GLY A 120 7.03 -12.04 9.91
C GLY A 120 7.15 -11.26 8.60
N ASN A 121 8.34 -11.36 8.02
CA ASN A 121 8.57 -10.92 6.65
C ASN A 121 8.19 -12.04 5.69
N PHE A 122 7.48 -11.71 4.62
CA PHE A 122 7.19 -12.65 3.55
C PHE A 122 8.48 -13.22 2.94
N ASP A 123 8.53 -14.54 2.82
CA ASP A 123 9.60 -15.30 2.15
C ASP A 123 9.07 -15.85 0.82
N LYS A 124 9.40 -15.16 -0.28
CA LYS A 124 8.98 -15.52 -1.64
C LYS A 124 9.38 -16.94 -2.06
N ASP A 125 10.39 -17.53 -1.41
CA ASP A 125 10.92 -18.85 -1.75
C ASP A 125 10.34 -19.94 -0.83
N LYS A 126 9.47 -19.59 0.14
CA LYS A 126 8.86 -20.56 1.08
C LYS A 126 7.36 -20.40 1.22
N ASP A 127 6.88 -19.18 1.40
CA ASP A 127 5.48 -18.90 1.73
C ASP A 127 4.50 -19.27 0.61
N PRO A 128 4.83 -19.11 -0.70
CA PRO A 128 3.95 -19.54 -1.79
C PRO A 128 3.60 -21.03 -1.77
N PHE A 129 4.46 -21.88 -1.19
CA PHE A 129 4.17 -23.32 -1.07
C PHE A 129 3.05 -23.62 -0.06
N GLN A 130 2.67 -22.65 0.77
CA GLN A 130 1.59 -22.78 1.75
C GLN A 130 0.30 -22.09 1.30
N TYR A 131 0.25 -21.57 0.08
CA TYR A 131 -0.95 -20.89 -0.41
C TYR A 131 -2.15 -21.82 -0.49
N ASN A 132 -3.30 -21.30 -0.06
CA ASN A 132 -4.58 -21.91 -0.38
C ASN A 132 -4.95 -21.55 -1.83
N LEU A 133 -4.74 -22.50 -2.73
CA LEU A 133 -5.07 -22.38 -4.16
C LEU A 133 -6.32 -23.18 -4.55
N VAL A 134 -7.07 -23.71 -3.56
CA VAL A 134 -8.22 -24.58 -3.79
C VAL A 134 -9.52 -23.83 -3.49
N ASP A 135 -9.65 -23.27 -2.29
CA ASP A 135 -10.89 -22.66 -1.80
C ASP A 135 -10.65 -21.33 -1.04
N SER A 136 -9.64 -20.58 -1.47
CA SER A 136 -9.34 -19.24 -0.94
C SER A 136 -10.57 -18.33 -0.95
N PRO A 137 -10.82 -17.56 0.13
CA PRO A 137 -11.98 -16.69 0.19
C PRO A 137 -11.85 -15.53 -0.80
N LEU A 138 -12.94 -15.21 -1.48
CA LEU A 138 -13.08 -14.05 -2.35
C LEU A 138 -13.55 -12.84 -1.53
N GLN A 139 -12.72 -11.80 -1.45
CA GLN A 139 -12.96 -10.61 -0.62
C GLN A 139 -12.62 -9.34 -1.40
N SER A 140 -13.11 -8.18 -0.97
CA SER A 140 -12.69 -6.86 -1.51
C SER A 140 -11.87 -6.04 -0.51
N THR A 141 -11.78 -6.53 0.73
CA THR A 141 -11.01 -5.92 1.81
C THR A 141 -10.28 -7.01 2.60
N ILE A 142 -9.01 -6.79 2.93
CA ILE A 142 -8.21 -7.67 3.78
C ILE A 142 -7.43 -6.88 4.82
N THR A 143 -7.37 -7.37 6.06
CA THR A 143 -6.54 -6.76 7.11
C THR A 143 -5.13 -7.33 7.08
N ILE A 144 -4.16 -6.46 6.87
CA ILE A 144 -2.74 -6.77 7.06
C ILE A 144 -2.42 -6.55 8.53
N VAL A 145 -2.16 -7.63 9.25
CA VAL A 145 -1.78 -7.52 10.66
C VAL A 145 -0.40 -6.86 10.80
N ARG A 146 -0.20 -6.17 11.92
CA ARG A 146 1.10 -5.64 12.31
C ARG A 146 2.12 -6.77 12.26
N ASN A 147 3.28 -6.48 11.67
CA ASN A 147 4.39 -7.42 11.54
C ASN A 147 4.04 -8.73 10.80
N GLY A 148 3.03 -8.71 9.93
CA GLY A 148 2.69 -9.85 9.09
C GLY A 148 2.52 -9.45 7.63
N TRP A 149 2.06 -10.40 6.83
CA TRP A 149 1.82 -10.24 5.41
C TRP A 149 0.53 -10.93 4.99
N ALA A 150 -0.05 -10.46 3.89
CA ALA A 150 -1.13 -11.14 3.17
C ALA A 150 -0.80 -11.20 1.68
N THR A 151 -1.12 -12.32 1.03
CA THR A 151 -1.05 -12.44 -0.42
C THR A 151 -2.45 -12.53 -1.00
N ILE A 152 -2.73 -11.67 -1.97
CA ILE A 152 -3.99 -11.66 -2.71
C ILE A 152 -3.74 -11.91 -4.20
N ARG A 153 -4.69 -12.57 -4.87
CA ARG A 153 -4.69 -12.77 -6.32
C ARG A 153 -5.99 -12.32 -6.96
N PHE A 154 -5.91 -11.69 -8.12
CA PHE A 154 -7.08 -11.34 -8.93
C PHE A 154 -6.69 -11.22 -10.40
N GLU A 155 -7.67 -11.35 -11.29
CA GLU A 155 -7.51 -11.07 -12.71
C GLU A 155 -7.98 -9.64 -13.00
N THR A 156 -7.19 -8.87 -13.75
CA THR A 156 -7.55 -7.51 -14.14
C THR A 156 -8.73 -7.54 -15.11
N GLY A 157 -9.80 -6.80 -14.78
CA GLY A 157 -11.03 -6.74 -15.55
C GLY A 157 -11.05 -5.55 -16.51
N ALA A 158 -12.19 -5.37 -17.18
CA ALA A 158 -12.33 -4.35 -18.23
C ALA A 158 -12.35 -2.95 -17.61
N PHE A 159 -11.24 -2.23 -17.77
CA PHE A 159 -11.07 -0.78 -17.55
C PHE A 159 -11.70 -0.20 -16.27
N TYR A 160 -10.95 -0.24 -15.16
CA TYR A 160 -11.28 0.56 -13.97
C TYR A 160 -10.03 1.15 -13.34
N PHE A 161 -10.06 2.46 -13.07
CA PHE A 161 -9.12 3.07 -12.14
C PHE A 161 -9.44 2.53 -10.75
N SER A 162 -8.55 1.70 -10.23
CA SER A 162 -8.66 1.16 -8.89
C SER A 162 -7.81 1.98 -7.94
N GLN A 163 -8.44 2.54 -6.90
CA GLN A 163 -7.71 3.05 -5.76
C GLN A 163 -7.56 1.92 -4.74
N HIS A 164 -6.34 1.65 -4.35
CA HIS A 164 -6.07 0.93 -3.12
C HIS A 164 -6.20 1.96 -2.00
N HIS A 165 -6.84 1.62 -0.87
CA HIS A 165 -6.74 2.44 0.33
C HIS A 165 -6.97 1.64 1.61
N CYS A 166 -6.45 2.16 2.72
CA CYS A 166 -6.73 1.61 4.04
C CYS A 166 -8.06 2.18 4.57
N LEU A 167 -8.93 1.33 5.12
CA LEU A 167 -10.31 1.65 5.51
C LEU A 167 -10.48 2.15 6.96
N THR A 168 -9.46 2.09 7.82
CA THR A 168 -9.57 2.55 9.21
C THR A 168 -10.09 3.99 9.27
N VAL A 169 -10.98 4.33 10.21
CA VAL A 169 -11.71 5.63 10.27
C VAL A 169 -10.80 6.86 10.20
N ALA A 170 -9.54 6.75 10.64
CA ALA A 170 -8.54 7.82 10.50
C ALA A 170 -7.98 7.99 9.08
N HIS A 171 -8.18 7.03 8.18
CA HIS A 171 -7.67 6.95 6.79
C HIS A 171 -8.77 7.09 5.75
N SER A 172 -10.02 6.73 6.06
CA SER A 172 -11.14 6.80 5.11
C SER A 172 -11.76 8.20 4.99
N GLN A 173 -11.68 9.04 6.03
CA GLN A 173 -12.07 10.46 5.94
C GLN A 173 -10.97 11.36 5.33
N HIS A 174 -9.79 10.80 5.12
CA HIS A 174 -8.63 11.44 4.53
C HIS A 174 -7.92 10.43 3.60
N ASN A 175 -8.56 10.05 2.48
CA ASN A 175 -8.04 9.14 1.44
C ASN A 175 -6.49 9.13 1.35
N PHE A 176 -5.83 8.05 1.77
CA PHE A 176 -4.36 7.92 1.83
C PHE A 176 -3.62 9.20 2.25
N SER A 177 -4.24 9.98 3.12
CA SER A 177 -3.81 11.28 3.60
C SER A 177 -3.82 11.14 5.11
N HIS A 178 -2.62 11.08 5.68
CA HIS A 178 -2.41 11.02 7.13
C HIS A 178 -2.85 9.70 7.77
N LYS A 179 -2.01 8.66 7.60
CA LYS A 179 -1.46 7.78 8.65
C LYS A 179 -1.15 6.36 8.09
N HIS A 180 0.13 5.98 8.08
CA HIS A 180 0.78 4.64 8.06
C HIS A 180 1.55 4.01 6.85
N THR A 181 2.49 3.09 7.06
CA THR A 181 3.39 2.58 5.99
C THR A 181 3.01 1.15 5.67
N MET A 182 2.79 0.88 4.40
CA MET A 182 2.62 -0.44 3.84
C MET A 182 3.63 -0.67 2.74
N HIS A 183 3.98 -1.91 2.51
CA HIS A 183 4.78 -2.29 1.35
C HIS A 183 4.00 -3.31 0.53
N SER A 184 4.02 -3.18 -0.79
CA SER A 184 3.38 -4.11 -1.71
C SER A 184 4.42 -4.69 -2.67
N LEU A 185 4.46 -6.00 -2.79
CA LEU A 185 5.18 -6.71 -3.83
C LEU A 185 4.17 -7.16 -4.88
N THR A 186 4.38 -6.85 -6.15
CA THR A 186 3.63 -7.46 -7.26
C THR A 186 4.54 -8.49 -7.91
N ILE A 187 4.16 -9.77 -7.88
CA ILE A 187 4.90 -10.89 -8.50
C ILE A 187 4.25 -11.24 -9.82
#